data_AF-A0A5B7TPI7-F1
#
_entry.id   AF-A0A5B7TPI7-F1
#
_cell.length_a   1.000
_cell.length_b   1.000
_cell.length_c   1.000
_cell.angle_alpha   90.00
_cell.angle_beta   90.00
_cell.angle_gamma   90.00
#
_symmetry.space_group_name_H-M   'P 1'
#
loop_
_entity.id
_entity.type
_entity.pdbx_description
1 polymer ?
#
loop_
_entity_poly.entity_id
_entity_poly.type
_entity_poly.pdbx_seq_one_letter_code
_entity_poly.pdbx_strand_id
1 'polypeptide(L)'
;MEYIELHDKNKDTFSHRTYELLLRICTEFENNCSGILKDNGYSIEAKWNIKDYFKISSASKLHEYEVSINTWFPKPKEFRPFKDWGSNSFAPLNWYQAYNNVKHNRSDMFHFASIENIISALGGLFVILNSQFSTYVFNQYQMNIGFLREDDGYMSTGESLFSIKYPTSWSKTDNVTIDEKHFYKEVKPFQKYIFKNS
;
A
#
# COMPACT_ATOMS: atom_id res chain seq x y z
N MET A 1 10.50 -16.65 3.97
CA MET A 1 10.32 -16.15 5.34
C MET A 1 9.88 -17.31 6.23
N GLU A 2 10.66 -18.40 6.26
CA GLU A 2 10.28 -19.60 7.03
C GLU A 2 10.97 -19.67 8.41
N TYR A 3 11.90 -18.76 8.71
CA TYR A 3 12.80 -18.92 9.87
C TYR A 3 12.87 -17.71 10.82
N ILE A 4 12.38 -16.54 10.44
CA ILE A 4 12.42 -15.35 11.30
C ILE A 4 11.00 -15.00 11.71
N GLU A 5 10.72 -15.13 13.00
CA GLU A 5 9.43 -14.83 13.59
C GLU A 5 9.12 -13.33 13.55
N LEU A 6 7.86 -12.99 13.28
CA LEU A 6 7.35 -11.62 13.32
C LEU A 6 7.28 -11.14 14.76
N HIS A 7 8.40 -10.60 15.25
CA HIS A 7 8.56 -10.18 16.62
C HIS A 7 9.33 -8.87 16.67
N ASP A 8 8.98 -7.98 17.60
CA ASP A 8 9.74 -6.77 17.92
C ASP A 8 11.26 -6.99 18.05
N LYS A 9 11.71 -8.14 18.58
CA LYS A 9 13.14 -8.47 18.73
C LYS A 9 13.84 -8.74 17.39
N ASN A 10 13.08 -9.11 16.36
CA ASN A 10 13.59 -9.47 15.05
C ASN A 10 13.36 -8.37 14.00
N LYS A 11 12.70 -7.26 14.36
CA LYS A 11 12.29 -6.22 13.40
C LYS A 11 13.47 -5.61 12.63
N ASP A 12 14.63 -5.52 13.29
CA ASP A 12 15.86 -4.96 12.73
C ASP A 12 16.72 -6.01 12.01
N THR A 13 16.29 -7.28 11.99
CA THR A 13 17.01 -8.35 11.31
C THR A 13 16.99 -8.13 9.79
N PHE A 14 18.16 -8.24 9.18
CA PHE A 14 18.36 -8.11 7.73
C PHE A 14 19.24 -9.24 7.20
N SER A 15 19.10 -9.53 5.91
CA SER A 15 19.81 -10.58 5.18
C SER A 15 19.73 -10.31 3.68
N HIS A 16 20.41 -11.11 2.87
CA HIS A 16 20.29 -10.98 1.41
C HIS A 16 18.87 -11.28 0.92
N ARG A 17 18.15 -12.18 1.60
CA ARG A 17 16.75 -12.48 1.29
C ARG A 17 15.82 -11.33 1.59
N THR A 18 16.02 -10.64 2.73
CA THR A 18 15.19 -9.49 3.06
C THR A 18 15.44 -8.32 2.10
N TYR A 19 16.68 -8.15 1.65
CA TYR A 19 17.01 -7.19 0.60
C TYR A 19 16.32 -7.50 -0.73
N GLU A 20 16.43 -8.75 -1.22
CA GLU A 20 15.76 -9.17 -2.47
C GLU A 20 14.25 -8.96 -2.39
N LEU A 21 13.64 -9.26 -1.24
CA LEU A 21 12.22 -9.03 -1.00
C LEU A 21 11.89 -7.54 -1.04
N LEU A 22 12.61 -6.70 -0.28
CA LEU A 22 12.37 -5.25 -0.25
C LEU A 22 12.43 -4.65 -1.67
N LEU A 23 13.42 -5.03 -2.48
CA LEU A 23 13.53 -4.57 -3.86
C LEU A 23 12.32 -4.96 -4.70
N ARG A 24 11.88 -6.22 -4.63
CA ARG A 24 10.73 -6.71 -5.41
C ARG A 24 9.44 -6.01 -5.00
N ILE A 25 9.20 -5.88 -3.69
CA ILE A 25 8.01 -5.23 -3.15
C ILE A 25 7.92 -3.78 -3.61
N CYS A 26 9.00 -3.01 -3.45
CA CYS A 26 9.00 -1.61 -3.84
C CYS A 26 8.92 -1.43 -5.36
N THR A 27 9.53 -2.32 -6.16
CA THR A 27 9.38 -2.29 -7.62
C THR A 27 7.94 -2.58 -8.04
N GLU A 28 7.27 -3.53 -7.39
CA GLU A 28 5.85 -3.81 -7.64
C GLU A 28 4.95 -2.64 -7.25
N PHE A 29 5.25 -1.98 -6.13
CA PHE A 29 4.58 -0.74 -5.73
C PHE A 29 4.76 0.36 -6.79
N GLU A 30 5.98 0.58 -7.29
CA GLU A 30 6.25 1.57 -8.35
C GLU A 30 5.51 1.24 -9.64
N ASN A 31 5.45 -0.04 -10.03
CA ASN A 31 4.70 -0.51 -11.20
C ASN A 31 3.21 -0.24 -11.07
N ASN A 32 2.61 -0.53 -9.90
CA ASN A 32 1.19 -0.27 -9.65
C ASN A 32 0.89 1.23 -9.66
N CYS A 33 1.70 2.05 -8.99
CA CYS A 33 1.53 3.50 -9.01
C CYS A 33 1.66 4.06 -10.44
N SER A 34 2.61 3.53 -11.21
CA SER A 34 2.78 3.87 -12.62
C SER A 34 1.54 3.50 -13.44
N GLY A 35 0.99 2.30 -13.27
CA GLY A 35 -0.25 1.87 -13.91
C GLY A 35 -1.41 2.84 -13.62
N ILE A 36 -1.63 3.17 -12.34
CA ILE A 36 -2.67 4.12 -11.90
C ILE A 36 -2.51 5.46 -12.61
N LEU A 37 -1.31 6.04 -12.60
CA LEU A 37 -1.05 7.34 -13.22
C LEU A 37 -1.30 7.28 -14.74
N LYS A 38 -0.80 6.23 -15.40
CA LYS A 38 -0.97 6.00 -16.85
C LYS A 38 -2.44 5.92 -17.24
N ASP A 39 -3.22 5.10 -16.53
CA ASP A 39 -4.62 4.83 -16.87
C ASP A 39 -5.52 6.05 -16.64
N ASN A 40 -5.11 6.96 -15.75
CA ASN A 40 -5.74 8.25 -15.53
C ASN A 40 -5.20 9.36 -16.46
N GLY A 41 -4.35 9.03 -17.43
CA GLY A 41 -3.84 9.98 -18.42
C GLY A 41 -2.82 10.98 -17.88
N TYR A 42 -2.26 10.74 -16.70
CA TYR A 42 -1.11 11.50 -16.24
C TYR A 42 0.10 11.14 -17.09
N SER A 43 0.80 12.13 -17.61
CA SER A 43 2.02 11.93 -18.40
C SER A 43 2.96 13.11 -18.16
N ILE A 44 4.23 12.79 -18.02
CA ILE A 44 5.32 13.75 -17.96
C ILE A 44 6.43 13.26 -18.89
N GLU A 45 7.30 14.15 -19.35
CA GLU A 45 8.44 13.80 -20.22
C GLU A 45 9.52 13.01 -19.47
N ALA A 46 9.62 13.18 -18.15
CA ALA A 46 10.60 12.51 -17.31
C ALA A 46 10.10 11.13 -16.81
N LYS A 47 10.99 10.37 -16.16
CA LYS A 47 10.57 9.17 -15.42
C LYS A 47 9.80 9.59 -14.16
N TRP A 48 8.69 8.91 -13.89
CA TRP A 48 7.94 9.10 -12.65
C TRP A 48 8.79 8.81 -11.42
N ASN A 49 8.53 9.57 -10.38
CA ASN A 49 9.16 9.43 -9.08
C ASN A 49 8.12 9.45 -7.96
N ILE A 50 8.59 9.31 -6.73
CA ILE A 50 7.73 9.22 -5.54
C ILE A 50 6.83 10.44 -5.31
N LYS A 51 7.20 11.64 -5.82
CA LYS A 51 6.34 12.82 -5.75
C LYS A 51 5.17 12.75 -6.72
N ASP A 52 5.34 12.05 -7.85
CA ASP A 52 4.23 11.76 -8.76
C ASP A 52 3.27 10.77 -8.10
N TYR A 53 3.80 9.72 -7.46
CA TYR A 53 2.99 8.73 -6.75
C TYR A 53 2.24 9.32 -5.55
N PHE A 54 2.78 10.36 -4.90
CA PHE A 54 2.08 11.10 -3.85
C PHE A 54 0.72 11.68 -4.31
N LYS A 55 0.56 12.03 -5.60
CA LYS A 55 -0.72 12.50 -6.14
C LYS A 55 -1.84 11.45 -6.04
N ILE A 56 -1.50 10.17 -5.99
CA ILE A 56 -2.45 9.08 -5.77
C ILE A 56 -3.02 9.17 -4.34
N SER A 57 -2.22 9.62 -3.37
CA SER A 57 -2.66 9.79 -1.97
C SER A 57 -3.87 10.70 -1.84
N SER A 58 -3.91 11.81 -2.59
CA SER A 58 -5.04 12.74 -2.54
C SER A 58 -6.32 12.19 -3.17
N ALA A 59 -6.20 11.35 -4.21
CA ALA A 59 -7.35 10.76 -4.89
C ALA A 59 -7.92 9.56 -4.13
N SER A 60 -7.04 8.73 -3.58
CA SER A 60 -7.40 7.46 -2.95
C SER A 60 -7.35 7.49 -1.43
N LYS A 61 -7.03 8.64 -0.80
CA LYS A 61 -6.92 8.81 0.67
C LYS A 61 -5.98 7.79 1.33
N LEU A 62 -4.86 7.50 0.68
CA LEU A 62 -3.93 6.43 1.08
C LEU A 62 -3.44 6.57 2.53
N HIS A 63 -3.30 7.80 3.03
CA HIS A 63 -2.85 8.11 4.38
C HIS A 63 -3.86 7.72 5.49
N GLU A 64 -5.14 7.53 5.16
CA GLU A 64 -6.17 7.10 6.11
C GLU A 64 -6.24 5.58 6.27
N TYR A 65 -5.68 4.82 5.32
CA TYR A 65 -5.63 3.38 5.44
C TYR A 65 -4.68 2.95 6.57
N GLU A 66 -5.15 2.00 7.35
CA GLU A 66 -4.39 1.40 8.43
C GLU A 66 -4.35 -0.11 8.26
N VAL A 67 -3.18 -0.70 8.51
CA VAL A 67 -2.99 -2.15 8.41
C VAL A 67 -2.53 -2.70 9.75
N SER A 68 -2.92 -3.94 10.03
CA SER A 68 -2.54 -4.65 11.25
C SER A 68 -2.01 -6.03 10.91
N ILE A 69 -0.96 -6.47 11.62
CA ILE A 69 -0.49 -7.86 11.61
C ILE A 69 -0.79 -8.46 12.98
N ASN A 70 -1.82 -9.31 13.04
CA ASN A 70 -2.25 -9.95 14.29
C ASN A 70 -1.25 -10.97 14.82
N THR A 71 -0.41 -11.55 13.95
CA THR A 71 0.60 -12.54 14.30
C THR A 71 1.91 -11.92 14.78
N TRP A 72 2.02 -10.58 14.82
CA TRP A 72 3.19 -9.91 15.35
C TRP A 72 3.24 -10.01 16.87
N PHE A 73 4.41 -10.30 17.44
CA PHE A 73 4.61 -10.51 18.87
C PHE A 73 5.52 -9.42 19.50
N PRO A 74 5.27 -8.95 20.73
CA PRO A 74 4.33 -9.44 21.76
C PRO A 74 2.88 -8.98 21.60
N LYS A 75 2.61 -8.04 20.69
CA LYS A 75 1.28 -7.51 20.42
C LYS A 75 1.12 -7.29 18.91
N PRO A 76 -0.12 -7.28 18.39
CA PRO A 76 -0.38 -6.94 17.01
C PRO A 76 0.31 -5.64 16.59
N LYS A 77 0.87 -5.63 15.39
CA LYS A 77 1.55 -4.47 14.84
C LYS A 77 0.59 -3.71 13.94
N GLU A 78 0.17 -2.54 14.39
CA GLU A 78 -0.69 -1.62 13.66
C GLU A 78 0.13 -0.45 13.14
N PHE A 79 -0.07 -0.09 11.86
CA PHE A 79 0.63 1.03 11.24
C PHE A 79 -0.08 1.54 10.00
N ARG A 80 0.28 2.77 9.60
CA ARG A 80 -0.21 3.44 8.38
C ARG A 80 0.96 3.62 7.40
N PRO A 81 1.03 2.84 6.31
CA PRO A 81 2.18 2.87 5.40
C PRO A 81 2.40 4.24 4.73
N PHE A 82 1.32 5.01 4.58
CA PHE A 82 1.30 6.34 3.95
C PHE A 82 0.99 7.47 4.95
N LYS A 83 1.24 7.27 6.26
CA LYS A 83 0.89 8.27 7.29
C LYS A 83 1.39 9.68 6.98
N ASP A 84 2.60 9.78 6.42
CA ASP A 84 3.27 11.06 6.16
C ASP A 84 2.69 11.78 4.93
N TRP A 85 1.85 11.09 4.15
CA TRP A 85 1.15 11.65 3.00
C TRP A 85 -0.24 12.22 3.32
N GLY A 86 -0.55 12.44 4.60
CA GLY A 86 -1.80 13.07 5.04
C GLY A 86 -1.82 14.58 4.99
N SER A 87 -0.67 15.23 4.72
CA SER A 87 -0.60 16.68 4.53
C SER A 87 -0.76 17.07 3.06
N ASN A 88 -1.07 18.34 2.80
CA ASN A 88 -1.11 18.90 1.44
C ASN A 88 0.29 19.00 0.78
N SER A 89 1.36 18.74 1.54
CA SER A 89 2.74 18.76 1.06
C SER A 89 3.34 17.35 1.03
N PHE A 90 4.19 17.12 0.03
CA PHE A 90 4.93 15.87 -0.06
C PHE A 90 5.85 15.67 1.15
N ALA A 91 5.79 14.50 1.77
CA ALA A 91 6.76 14.03 2.76
C ALA A 91 7.34 12.67 2.34
N PRO A 92 8.64 12.42 2.57
CA PRO A 92 9.26 11.14 2.25
C PRO A 92 8.75 10.03 3.18
N LEU A 93 8.43 8.86 2.62
CA LEU A 93 8.07 7.66 3.39
C LEU A 93 9.32 6.91 3.83
N ASN A 94 9.43 6.58 5.11
CA ASN A 94 10.61 5.90 5.68
C ASN A 94 10.97 4.61 4.93
N TRP A 95 9.99 3.74 4.64
CA TRP A 95 10.24 2.47 3.96
C TRP A 95 10.69 2.66 2.51
N TYR A 96 10.22 3.71 1.83
CA TYR A 96 10.63 4.02 0.46
C TYR A 96 12.04 4.66 0.44
N GLN A 97 12.37 5.48 1.43
CA GLN A 97 13.74 5.97 1.62
C GLN A 97 14.71 4.83 1.92
N ALA A 98 14.32 3.89 2.78
CA ALA A 98 15.11 2.68 3.05
C ALA A 98 15.36 1.89 1.76
N TYR A 99 14.33 1.65 0.95
CA TYR A 99 14.47 1.04 -0.38
C TYR A 99 15.49 1.76 -1.26
N ASN A 100 15.37 3.09 -1.41
CA ASN A 100 16.29 3.87 -2.24
C ASN A 100 17.73 3.83 -1.71
N ASN A 101 17.91 3.92 -0.39
CA ASN A 101 19.22 3.85 0.23
C ASN A 101 19.90 2.50 -0.05
N VAL A 102 19.17 1.39 0.09
CA VAL A 102 19.76 0.06 -0.16
C VAL A 102 19.98 -0.19 -1.66
N LYS A 103 19.11 0.36 -2.52
CA LYS A 103 19.24 0.28 -3.98
C LYS A 103 20.49 0.99 -4.50
N HIS A 104 20.81 2.16 -3.96
CA HIS A 104 21.91 3.00 -4.45
C HIS A 104 23.22 2.86 -3.67
N ASN A 105 23.18 2.56 -2.37
CA ASN A 105 24.37 2.41 -1.54
C ASN A 105 24.31 1.12 -0.70
N ARG A 106 24.27 -0.04 -1.37
CA ARG A 106 24.15 -1.33 -0.70
C ARG A 106 25.28 -1.62 0.28
N SER A 107 26.52 -1.21 0.01
CA SER A 107 27.67 -1.51 0.88
C SER A 107 27.47 -0.99 2.30
N ASP A 108 26.94 0.23 2.43
CA ASP A 108 26.81 0.90 3.73
C ASP A 108 25.39 0.77 4.29
N MET A 109 24.39 0.71 3.41
CA MET A 109 22.97 0.82 3.75
C MET A 109 22.27 -0.55 3.80
N PHE A 110 22.99 -1.66 3.70
CA PHE A 110 22.40 -3.00 3.67
C PHE A 110 21.46 -3.31 4.84
N HIS A 111 21.78 -2.77 6.03
CA HIS A 111 20.99 -2.95 7.24
C HIS A 111 19.55 -2.37 7.15
N PHE A 112 19.30 -1.44 6.22
CA PHE A 112 17.94 -0.94 5.96
C PHE A 112 17.04 -1.95 5.25
N ALA A 113 17.58 -3.06 4.74
CA ALA A 113 16.80 -4.21 4.31
C ALA A 113 16.27 -5.04 5.49
N SER A 114 15.71 -4.37 6.50
CA SER A 114 15.20 -4.98 7.72
C SER A 114 13.76 -5.50 7.56
N ILE A 115 13.33 -6.38 8.46
CA ILE A 115 11.94 -6.87 8.51
C ILE A 115 10.97 -5.70 8.69
N GLU A 116 11.29 -4.72 9.53
CA GLU A 116 10.46 -3.52 9.73
C GLU A 116 10.17 -2.78 8.42
N ASN A 117 11.21 -2.57 7.60
CA ASN A 117 11.07 -1.87 6.32
C ASN A 117 10.35 -2.72 5.28
N ILE A 118 10.57 -4.04 5.26
CA ILE A 118 9.81 -4.96 4.40
C ILE A 118 8.32 -4.92 4.73
N ILE A 119 7.98 -5.04 6.01
CA ILE A 119 6.59 -5.09 6.47
C ILE A 119 5.90 -3.76 6.17
N SER A 120 6.60 -2.65 6.38
CA SER A 120 6.12 -1.32 6.01
C SER A 120 5.87 -1.19 4.50
N ALA A 121 6.80 -1.66 3.67
CA ALA A 121 6.68 -1.64 2.21
C ALA A 121 5.58 -2.58 1.70
N LEU A 122 5.45 -3.78 2.28
CA LEU A 122 4.38 -4.73 1.98
C LEU A 122 3.01 -4.16 2.34
N GLY A 123 2.90 -3.51 3.50
CA GLY A 123 1.69 -2.79 3.89
C GLY A 123 1.37 -1.69 2.89
N GLY A 124 2.37 -0.95 2.40
CA GLY A 124 2.20 0.08 1.37
C GLY A 124 1.68 -0.49 0.05
N LEU A 125 2.28 -1.58 -0.44
CA LEU A 125 1.80 -2.29 -1.64
C LEU A 125 0.37 -2.82 -1.44
N PHE A 126 0.10 -3.44 -0.29
CA PHE A 126 -1.22 -3.97 0.03
C PHE A 126 -2.30 -2.88 0.06
N VAL A 127 -1.99 -1.71 0.63
CA VAL A 127 -2.90 -0.55 0.63
C VAL A 127 -3.14 -0.03 -0.79
N ILE A 128 -2.12 0.07 -1.64
CA ILE A 128 -2.30 0.48 -3.05
C ILE A 128 -3.18 -0.49 -3.83
N LEU A 129 -2.99 -1.80 -3.63
CA LEU A 129 -3.81 -2.81 -4.28
C LEU A 129 -5.26 -2.75 -3.76
N ASN A 130 -5.45 -2.58 -2.46
CA ASN A 130 -6.80 -2.41 -1.88
C ASN A 130 -7.47 -1.11 -2.33
N SER A 131 -6.74 -0.02 -2.50
CA SER A 131 -7.32 1.23 -2.99
C SER A 131 -7.76 1.13 -4.44
N GLN A 132 -7.17 0.22 -5.22
CA GLN A 132 -7.56 -0.04 -6.61
C GLN A 132 -8.68 -1.07 -6.72
N PHE A 133 -8.61 -2.17 -5.98
CA PHE A 133 -9.47 -3.33 -6.23
C PHE A 133 -10.45 -3.65 -5.10
N SER A 134 -10.30 -3.02 -3.93
CA SER A 134 -11.13 -3.25 -2.75
C SER A 134 -11.33 -4.75 -2.47
N THR A 135 -12.57 -5.24 -2.42
CA THR A 135 -12.91 -6.65 -2.18
C THR A 135 -12.42 -7.59 -3.29
N TYR A 136 -11.90 -7.14 -4.43
CA TYR A 136 -11.35 -7.98 -5.50
C TYR A 136 -9.81 -8.05 -5.52
N VAL A 137 -9.15 -7.56 -4.46
CA VAL A 137 -7.69 -7.41 -4.41
C VAL A 137 -6.89 -8.68 -4.71
N PHE A 138 -7.36 -9.86 -4.31
CA PHE A 138 -6.67 -11.13 -4.59
C PHE A 138 -7.22 -11.90 -5.80
N ASN A 139 -8.45 -11.61 -6.23
CA ASN A 139 -9.10 -12.30 -7.33
C ASN A 139 -10.07 -11.35 -8.05
N GLN A 140 -9.85 -11.13 -9.35
CA GLN A 140 -10.66 -10.25 -10.17
C GLN A 140 -12.07 -10.80 -10.45
N TYR A 141 -12.26 -12.11 -10.30
CA TYR A 141 -13.52 -12.79 -10.60
C TYR A 141 -14.30 -13.22 -9.35
N GLN A 142 -13.70 -13.08 -8.16
CA GLN A 142 -14.29 -13.49 -6.91
C GLN A 142 -14.03 -12.46 -5.81
N MET A 143 -15.11 -12.01 -5.17
CA MET A 143 -14.98 -11.15 -4.00
C MET A 143 -14.29 -11.91 -2.85
N ASN A 144 -13.34 -11.25 -2.23
CA ASN A 144 -12.68 -11.68 -1.02
C ASN A 144 -13.64 -11.54 0.15
N ILE A 145 -13.90 -12.65 0.83
CA ILE A 145 -14.69 -12.66 2.05
C ILE A 145 -13.78 -12.22 3.20
N GLY A 146 -14.08 -11.04 3.75
CA GLY A 146 -13.41 -10.51 4.93
C GLY A 146 -14.27 -10.64 6.18
N PHE A 147 -13.64 -10.81 7.33
CA PHE A 147 -14.26 -10.73 8.64
C PHE A 147 -13.99 -9.35 9.22
N LEU A 148 -15.06 -8.56 9.41
CA LEU A 148 -14.99 -7.29 10.12
C LEU A 148 -14.91 -7.55 11.62
N ARG A 149 -13.89 -6.98 12.27
CA ARG A 149 -13.78 -6.90 13.71
C ARG A 149 -14.48 -5.63 14.17
N GLU A 150 -15.67 -5.77 14.76
CA GLU A 150 -16.49 -4.61 15.17
C GLU A 150 -15.79 -3.72 16.21
N ASP A 151 -14.95 -4.30 17.06
CA ASP A 151 -14.28 -3.61 18.16
C ASP A 151 -13.28 -2.52 17.69
N ASP A 152 -12.60 -2.76 16.57
CA ASP A 152 -11.49 -1.91 16.09
C ASP A 152 -11.65 -1.47 14.62
N GLY A 153 -12.61 -2.04 13.89
CA GLY A 153 -12.93 -1.70 12.51
C GLY A 153 -11.97 -2.31 11.47
N TYR A 154 -11.13 -3.28 11.85
CA TYR A 154 -10.29 -3.98 10.90
C TYR A 154 -11.04 -5.09 10.19
N MET A 155 -10.86 -5.19 8.87
CA MET A 155 -11.29 -6.31 8.05
C MET A 155 -10.10 -7.26 7.84
N SER A 156 -10.28 -8.53 8.20
CA SER A 156 -9.27 -9.58 8.01
C SER A 156 -9.72 -10.55 6.94
N THR A 157 -8.82 -10.98 6.05
CA THR A 157 -9.09 -12.06 5.09
C THR A 157 -8.15 -13.22 5.36
N GLY A 158 -8.54 -14.44 4.97
CA GLY A 158 -7.67 -15.61 5.05
C GLY A 158 -6.51 -15.59 4.04
N GLU A 159 -6.55 -14.67 3.06
CA GLU A 159 -5.60 -14.58 1.95
C GLU A 159 -4.47 -13.57 2.19
N SER A 160 -4.53 -12.82 3.30
CA SER A 160 -3.58 -11.76 3.63
C SER A 160 -2.91 -11.99 4.98
N LEU A 161 -1.64 -11.59 5.08
CA LEU A 161 -1.00 -11.38 6.39
C LEU A 161 -1.60 -10.18 7.14
N PHE A 162 -2.11 -9.20 6.39
CA PHE A 162 -2.63 -7.96 6.94
C PHE A 162 -4.14 -7.98 7.09
N SER A 163 -4.61 -7.51 8.24
CA SER A 163 -5.94 -6.93 8.37
C SER A 163 -5.89 -5.46 7.92
N ILE A 164 -6.97 -4.93 7.35
CA ILE A 164 -7.05 -3.57 6.83
C ILE A 164 -8.22 -2.80 7.40
N LYS A 165 -8.01 -1.53 7.73
CA LYS A 165 -9.06 -0.57 8.10
C LYS A 165 -9.13 0.50 7.02
N TYR A 166 -10.31 0.66 6.44
CA TYR A 166 -10.55 1.58 5.33
C TYR A 166 -10.73 3.03 5.83
N PRO A 167 -10.48 4.04 4.97
CA PRO A 167 -10.72 5.44 5.29
C PRO A 167 -12.17 5.71 5.70
N THR A 168 -12.38 6.57 6.69
CA THR A 168 -13.73 6.91 7.20
C THR A 168 -14.24 8.24 6.66
N SER A 169 -13.38 9.06 6.05
CA SER A 169 -13.73 10.42 5.60
C SER A 169 -14.44 10.47 4.24
N TRP A 170 -14.82 9.34 3.63
CA TRP A 170 -15.61 9.33 2.40
C TRP A 170 -16.94 10.04 2.65
N SER A 171 -17.12 11.23 2.06
CA SER A 171 -18.37 11.96 2.20
C SER A 171 -19.44 11.27 1.35
N LYS A 172 -20.70 11.22 1.80
CA LYS A 172 -21.82 10.67 1.01
C LYS A 172 -22.09 11.43 -0.31
N THR A 173 -21.35 12.50 -0.58
CA THR A 173 -21.31 13.24 -1.84
C THR A 173 -20.21 12.76 -2.79
N ASP A 174 -19.23 11.99 -2.30
CA ASP A 174 -18.24 11.26 -3.09
C ASP A 174 -18.78 9.88 -3.47
N ASN A 175 -20.08 9.78 -3.78
CA ASN A 175 -20.70 8.56 -4.31
C ASN A 175 -20.02 8.19 -5.65
N VAL A 176 -18.84 7.55 -5.58
CA VAL A 176 -18.73 6.22 -6.16
C VAL A 176 -19.68 5.38 -5.31
N THR A 177 -20.97 5.49 -5.65
CA THR A 177 -21.96 4.52 -5.25
C THR A 177 -21.33 3.19 -5.64
N ILE A 178 -21.02 2.35 -4.65
CA ILE A 178 -20.96 0.91 -4.88
C ILE A 178 -22.42 0.55 -5.19
N ASP A 179 -22.86 0.90 -6.40
CA ASP A 179 -24.13 0.48 -6.95
C ASP A 179 -23.88 -0.96 -7.39
N GLU A 180 -24.22 -1.90 -6.51
CA GLU A 180 -24.12 -3.34 -6.70
C GLU A 180 -24.88 -3.84 -7.95
N LYS A 181 -25.53 -2.97 -8.73
CA LYS A 181 -26.32 -3.31 -9.91
C LYS A 181 -25.75 -2.88 -11.26
N HIS A 182 -24.62 -2.17 -11.35
CA HIS A 182 -24.11 -1.68 -12.66
C HIS A 182 -22.84 -2.35 -13.20
N PHE A 183 -22.27 -3.37 -12.54
CA PHE A 183 -21.03 -4.02 -13.02
C PHE A 183 -21.20 -4.97 -14.22
N TYR A 184 -22.42 -5.28 -14.65
CA TYR A 184 -22.65 -6.09 -15.84
C TYR A 184 -22.72 -5.22 -17.09
N LYS A 185 -21.54 -4.92 -17.64
CA LYS A 185 -21.23 -4.36 -18.98
C LYS A 185 -20.48 -3.03 -18.88
N GLU A 186 -19.18 -3.10 -18.58
CA GLU A 186 -18.11 -2.40 -19.32
C GLU A 186 -16.77 -2.60 -18.58
N VAL A 187 -15.75 -3.00 -19.34
CA VAL A 187 -14.38 -3.26 -18.84
C VAL A 187 -13.66 -1.92 -18.63
N LYS A 188 -14.08 -1.11 -17.64
CA LYS A 188 -13.30 0.01 -17.07
C LYS A 188 -13.78 0.30 -15.64
N PRO A 189 -13.08 -0.22 -14.61
CA PRO A 189 -13.61 -0.22 -13.25
C PRO A 189 -13.68 1.14 -12.53
N PHE A 190 -13.19 2.26 -13.09
CA PHE A 190 -13.31 3.59 -12.45
C PHE A 190 -13.47 4.77 -13.41
N GLN A 191 -14.13 5.83 -12.93
CA GLN A 191 -14.17 7.16 -13.53
C GLN A 191 -12.77 7.79 -13.53
N LYS A 192 -12.38 8.41 -14.65
CA LYS A 192 -11.09 9.12 -14.80
C LYS A 192 -10.96 10.22 -13.74
N TYR A 193 -9.94 10.13 -12.88
CA TYR A 193 -9.55 11.23 -12.01
C TYR A 193 -8.50 12.09 -12.73
N ILE A 194 -8.77 13.40 -12.86
CA ILE A 194 -7.85 14.32 -13.55
C ILE A 194 -6.77 14.77 -12.56
N PHE A 195 -5.59 14.17 -12.65
CA PHE A 195 -4.41 14.64 -11.93
C PHE A 195 -3.97 16.02 -12.47
N LYS A 196 -3.87 17.02 -11.60
CA LYS A 196 -3.36 18.36 -11.99
C LYS A 196 -1.83 18.33 -12.15
N ASN A 197 -1.34 18.95 -13.22
CA ASN A 197 0.07 19.31 -13.36
C ASN A 197 0.28 20.65 -12.63
N SER A 198 0.91 20.60 -11.46
CA SER A 198 1.47 21.77 -10.78
C SER A 198 2.89 22.00 -11.28
#